data_AF-A0A7X0DVC9-F1
#
_entry.id   AF-A0A7X0DVC9-F1
#
_cell.length_a   1.000
_cell.length_b   1.000
_cell.length_c   1.000
_cell.angle_alpha   90.00
_cell.angle_beta   90.00
_cell.angle_gamma   90.00
#
_symmetry.space_group_name_H-M   'P 1'
#
loop_
_entity.id
_entity.type
_entity.pdbx_description
1 polymer ?
#
loop_
_entity_poly.entity_id
_entity_poly.type
_entity_poly.pdbx_seq_one_letter_code
_entity_poly.pdbx_strand_id
1 'polypeptide(L)'
;MTLIASFKWRQTYFAFGDTLVTTPKKTYEDTPIPTRDLPNETEQLDGSGLWVAGLARKVFTIGPHIVFGWSGPMANFEHALRYLYASGLYDHRSLPELQNILSEAGLPRDQDSAWFIDAFTSDRGLVEFSHNMKRVAQEESGGILVAGSGARTFREMLNLDSAAETDGLTFFKRTIAAQARFLLGQQRQGRHLDHAFGGAFEFIGSENGSFVNLDRVLIVFRDYWDVGEQNDVRKDVDNVSLVGNTFSKIDAAYYVSHIDDTLVVDRWFPGSHKMFAAPRPFDDQLPSLGETSWCGVDQVLEVLTHYTGNRSSVFDRIPDEYDFEVIGEAPRVTFPMSLPVDLESALREHISQEA
;
A
#
# COMPACT_ATOMS: atom_id res chain seq x y z
N MET A 1 -4.70 -14.93 0.81
CA MET A 1 -4.19 -14.25 2.02
C MET A 1 -4.10 -12.75 1.72
N THR A 2 -4.22 -11.87 2.71
CA THR A 2 -4.54 -10.44 2.48
C THR A 2 -4.53 -9.60 3.76
N LEU A 3 -4.49 -8.29 3.62
CA LEU A 3 -4.83 -7.30 4.62
C LEU A 3 -5.82 -6.30 4.01
N ILE A 4 -6.95 -6.13 4.68
CA ILE A 4 -7.88 -5.02 4.44
C ILE A 4 -8.20 -4.33 5.77
N ALA A 5 -8.32 -3.03 5.75
CA ALA A 5 -8.64 -2.24 6.92
C ALA A 5 -9.49 -1.01 6.56
N SER A 6 -10.39 -0.65 7.48
CA SER A 6 -11.16 0.59 7.47
C SER A 6 -10.93 1.32 8.79
N PHE A 7 -10.57 2.58 8.70
CA PHE A 7 -10.30 3.46 9.83
C PHE A 7 -11.34 4.57 9.82
N LYS A 8 -12.23 4.56 10.81
CA LYS A 8 -13.08 5.69 11.18
C LYS A 8 -12.71 6.10 12.58
N TRP A 9 -11.81 7.06 12.68
CA TRP A 9 -11.17 7.39 13.94
C TRP A 9 -11.00 8.90 14.07
N ARG A 10 -11.60 9.47 15.11
CA ARG A 10 -11.48 10.88 15.48
C ARG A 10 -11.67 11.82 14.29
N GLN A 11 -12.82 11.69 13.63
CA GLN A 11 -13.22 12.47 12.44
C GLN A 11 -12.36 12.26 11.19
N THR A 12 -11.42 11.33 11.20
CA THR A 12 -10.63 10.94 10.02
C THR A 12 -11.15 9.62 9.48
N TYR A 13 -11.33 9.57 8.16
CA TYR A 13 -11.57 8.34 7.43
C TYR A 13 -10.38 7.99 6.55
N PHE A 14 -9.94 6.74 6.60
CA PHE A 14 -9.21 6.14 5.50
C PHE A 14 -9.40 4.62 5.45
N ALA A 15 -9.29 4.05 4.27
CA ALA A 15 -9.22 2.62 4.05
C ALA A 15 -7.85 2.23 3.50
N PHE A 16 -7.42 1.01 3.81
CA PHE A 16 -6.10 0.49 3.46
C PHE A 16 -6.20 -0.98 3.06
N GLY A 17 -5.51 -1.36 1.98
CA GLY A 17 -5.47 -2.76 1.56
C GLY A 17 -4.23 -3.10 0.75
N ASP A 18 -3.82 -4.36 0.78
CA ASP A 18 -2.72 -4.87 -0.04
C ASP A 18 -3.22 -5.42 -1.38
N THR A 19 -2.36 -5.60 -2.38
CA THR A 19 -2.78 -6.11 -3.71
C THR A 19 -2.39 -7.55 -4.02
N LEU A 20 -1.58 -8.20 -3.19
CA LEU A 20 -1.05 -9.54 -3.48
C LEU A 20 -2.15 -10.61 -3.55
N VAL A 21 -2.25 -11.33 -4.67
CA VAL A 21 -3.13 -12.50 -4.81
C VAL A 21 -2.29 -13.77 -4.73
N THR A 22 -2.73 -14.72 -3.92
CA THR A 22 -2.04 -16.01 -3.73
C THR A 22 -2.95 -17.19 -3.99
N THR A 23 -2.36 -18.33 -4.36
CA THR A 23 -3.06 -19.57 -4.70
C THR A 23 -2.40 -20.77 -4.01
N PRO A 24 -3.17 -21.78 -3.56
CA PRO A 24 -2.60 -23.00 -2.99
C PRO A 24 -2.04 -23.96 -4.06
N LYS A 25 -2.29 -23.69 -5.34
CA LYS A 25 -1.82 -24.53 -6.44
C LYS A 25 -0.46 -24.04 -6.90
N LYS A 26 0.49 -24.96 -7.04
CA LYS A 26 1.79 -24.64 -7.64
C LYS A 26 1.59 -24.01 -9.01
N THR A 27 1.97 -22.74 -9.13
CA THR A 27 2.10 -22.03 -10.39
C THR A 27 3.54 -22.22 -10.86
N TYR A 28 3.72 -22.72 -12.09
CA TYR A 28 5.05 -22.85 -12.70
C TYR A 28 5.52 -21.54 -13.35
N GLU A 29 4.62 -20.55 -13.41
CA GLU A 29 4.89 -19.22 -13.93
C GLU A 29 5.16 -18.27 -12.75
N ASP A 30 6.36 -17.68 -12.73
CA ASP A 30 6.63 -16.55 -11.87
C ASP A 30 5.85 -15.34 -12.37
N THR A 31 4.89 -14.90 -11.56
CA THR A 31 4.23 -13.61 -11.78
C THR A 31 5.02 -12.56 -11.02
N PRO A 32 5.76 -11.67 -11.70
CA PRO A 32 6.56 -10.66 -11.02
C PRO A 32 5.64 -9.69 -10.26
N ILE A 33 6.09 -9.25 -9.09
CA ILE A 33 5.41 -8.27 -8.25
C ILE A 33 6.36 -7.10 -7.98
N PRO A 34 5.87 -5.91 -7.57
CA PRO A 34 6.72 -4.75 -7.36
C PRO A 34 7.93 -5.05 -6.49
N THR A 35 7.76 -5.83 -5.43
CA THR A 35 8.85 -6.14 -4.51
C THR A 35 9.82 -7.21 -4.99
N ARG A 36 9.42 -8.10 -5.93
CA ARG A 36 10.19 -9.28 -6.35
C ARG A 36 9.86 -9.77 -7.76
N ASP A 37 10.93 -10.04 -8.52
CA ASP A 37 10.83 -10.53 -9.91
C ASP A 37 10.54 -12.02 -10.03
N LEU A 38 11.14 -12.82 -9.14
CA LEU A 38 10.99 -14.28 -9.10
C LEU A 38 10.44 -14.67 -7.71
N PRO A 39 9.23 -14.19 -7.35
CA PRO A 39 8.73 -14.32 -5.98
C PRO A 39 8.55 -15.78 -5.58
N ASN A 40 8.27 -16.70 -6.51
CA ASN A 40 8.07 -18.11 -6.21
C ASN A 40 9.39 -18.92 -6.18
N GLU A 41 10.52 -18.34 -6.59
CA GLU A 41 11.86 -18.94 -6.44
C GLU A 41 12.56 -18.52 -5.14
N THR A 42 12.32 -17.29 -4.67
CA THR A 42 12.99 -16.72 -3.49
C THR A 42 12.50 -17.31 -2.17
N GLU A 43 11.28 -17.83 -2.17
CA GLU A 43 10.72 -18.64 -1.10
C GLU A 43 10.06 -19.85 -1.76
N GLN A 44 10.78 -20.98 -1.85
CA GLN A 44 10.05 -22.22 -1.62
C GLN A 44 9.50 -22.08 -0.21
N LEU A 45 8.22 -21.72 -0.11
CA LEU A 45 7.46 -21.80 1.11
C LEU A 45 7.51 -23.26 1.56
N ASP A 46 8.61 -23.65 2.21
CA ASP A 46 8.86 -24.98 2.72
C ASP A 46 7.78 -25.29 3.75
N GLY A 47 6.66 -25.81 3.24
CA GLY A 47 5.48 -26.22 4.01
C GLY A 47 4.24 -25.31 3.98
N SER A 48 4.22 -24.12 3.36
CA SER A 48 2.98 -23.28 3.38
C SER A 48 1.97 -23.67 2.30
N GLY A 49 2.45 -24.14 1.14
CA GLY A 49 1.61 -24.51 0.00
C GLY A 49 0.99 -23.33 -0.76
N LEU A 50 1.36 -22.07 -0.48
CA LEU A 50 0.86 -20.90 -1.21
C LEU A 50 1.85 -20.44 -2.30
N TRP A 51 1.34 -19.82 -3.36
CA TRP A 51 2.12 -19.32 -4.50
C TRP A 51 1.56 -17.97 -4.92
N VAL A 52 2.40 -17.06 -5.42
CA VAL A 52 1.95 -15.78 -5.96
C VAL A 52 1.23 -16.01 -7.27
N ALA A 53 -0.01 -15.55 -7.36
CA ALA A 53 -0.87 -15.65 -8.53
C ALA A 53 -1.00 -14.33 -9.31
N GLY A 54 -0.65 -13.20 -8.69
CA GLY A 54 -0.69 -11.88 -9.31
C GLY A 54 -1.10 -10.77 -8.35
N LEU A 55 -1.64 -9.69 -8.91
CA LEU A 55 -2.04 -8.49 -8.19
C LEU A 55 -3.51 -8.14 -8.49
N ALA A 56 -4.27 -7.75 -7.48
CA ALA A 56 -5.61 -7.20 -7.62
C ALA A 56 -5.89 -6.23 -6.46
N ARG A 57 -6.59 -5.13 -6.74
CA ARG A 57 -7.01 -4.19 -5.69
C ARG A 57 -7.96 -4.90 -4.73
N LYS A 58 -7.65 -4.83 -3.43
CA LYS A 58 -8.50 -5.39 -2.38
C LYS A 58 -9.35 -4.37 -1.66
N VAL A 59 -8.92 -3.12 -1.70
CA VAL A 59 -9.70 -1.96 -1.34
C VAL A 59 -9.80 -1.12 -2.61
N PHE A 60 -11.00 -0.63 -2.95
CA PHE A 60 -11.23 0.22 -4.11
C PHE A 60 -12.58 0.93 -4.00
N THR A 61 -12.79 1.97 -4.79
CA THR A 61 -14.07 2.67 -4.89
C THR A 61 -15.03 1.97 -5.87
N ILE A 62 -16.33 1.98 -5.55
CA ILE A 62 -17.42 1.63 -6.46
C ILE A 62 -18.26 2.89 -6.66
N GLY A 63 -17.87 3.69 -7.66
CA GLY A 63 -18.30 5.09 -7.74
C GLY A 63 -17.66 5.96 -6.65
N PRO A 64 -17.90 7.27 -6.64
CA PRO A 64 -17.19 8.21 -5.77
C PRO A 64 -17.63 8.15 -4.30
N HIS A 65 -18.70 7.42 -3.97
CA HIS A 65 -19.34 7.48 -2.65
C HIS A 65 -19.36 6.15 -1.90
N ILE A 66 -18.70 5.12 -2.43
CA ILE A 66 -18.63 3.79 -1.80
C ILE A 66 -17.19 3.28 -1.89
N VAL A 67 -16.63 2.87 -0.76
CA VAL A 67 -15.43 2.03 -0.69
C VAL A 67 -15.83 0.61 -0.41
N PHE A 68 -15.23 -0.31 -1.16
CA PHE A 68 -15.35 -1.74 -0.96
C PHE A 68 -13.99 -2.32 -0.58
N GLY A 69 -13.96 -3.14 0.46
CA GLY A 69 -12.78 -3.93 0.85
C GLY A 69 -13.12 -5.42 0.89
N TRP A 70 -12.25 -6.29 0.35
CA TRP A 70 -12.44 -7.74 0.38
C TRP A 70 -11.20 -8.54 0.73
N SER A 71 -11.46 -9.69 1.36
CA SER A 71 -10.49 -10.67 1.79
C SER A 71 -11.11 -12.06 1.68
N GLY A 72 -10.38 -13.01 1.08
CA GLY A 72 -10.83 -14.40 0.96
C GLY A 72 -10.68 -14.94 -0.46
N PRO A 73 -11.37 -16.04 -0.81
CA PRO A 73 -11.38 -16.59 -2.15
C PRO A 73 -12.04 -15.59 -3.13
N MET A 74 -11.26 -15.05 -4.07
CA MET A 74 -11.73 -14.03 -5.03
C MET A 74 -12.99 -14.47 -5.79
N ALA A 75 -13.08 -15.76 -6.18
CA ALA A 75 -14.23 -16.32 -6.88
C ALA A 75 -15.55 -16.18 -6.13
N ASN A 76 -15.54 -16.14 -4.78
CA ASN A 76 -16.76 -15.96 -3.99
C ASN A 76 -17.37 -14.55 -4.17
N PHE A 77 -16.59 -13.58 -4.62
CA PHE A 77 -17.00 -12.20 -4.79
C PHE A 77 -17.43 -11.85 -6.22
N GLU A 78 -17.26 -12.73 -7.20
CA GLU A 78 -17.47 -12.43 -8.61
C GLU A 78 -18.88 -11.90 -8.91
N HIS A 79 -19.90 -12.65 -8.49
CA HIS A 79 -21.29 -12.27 -8.74
C HIS A 79 -21.63 -10.92 -8.09
N ALA A 80 -21.25 -10.75 -6.83
CA ALA A 80 -21.55 -9.55 -6.06
C ALA A 80 -20.85 -8.31 -6.64
N LEU A 81 -19.56 -8.41 -6.96
CA LEU A 81 -18.81 -7.29 -7.52
C LEU A 81 -19.34 -6.89 -8.90
N ARG A 82 -19.59 -7.86 -9.79
CA ARG A 82 -20.19 -7.57 -11.10
C ARG A 82 -21.56 -6.91 -10.98
N TYR A 83 -22.39 -7.35 -10.02
CA TYR A 83 -23.67 -6.70 -9.74
C TYR A 83 -23.50 -5.25 -9.23
N LEU A 84 -22.57 -5.02 -8.28
CA LEU A 84 -22.32 -3.69 -7.73
C LEU A 84 -21.79 -2.72 -8.80
N TYR A 85 -20.88 -3.17 -9.68
CA TYR A 85 -20.41 -2.36 -10.82
C TYR A 85 -21.56 -1.99 -11.78
N ALA A 86 -22.47 -2.94 -12.04
CA ALA A 86 -23.63 -2.71 -12.90
C ALA A 86 -24.73 -1.83 -12.26
N SER A 87 -24.68 -1.62 -10.93
CA SER A 87 -25.72 -0.89 -10.18
C SER A 87 -25.65 0.63 -10.31
N GLY A 88 -24.64 1.19 -11.01
CA GLY A 88 -24.55 2.63 -11.28
C GLY A 88 -24.52 3.49 -10.01
N LEU A 89 -23.62 3.16 -9.08
CA LEU A 89 -23.49 3.80 -7.76
C LEU A 89 -22.69 5.12 -7.81
N TYR A 90 -23.00 5.97 -8.78
CA TYR A 90 -22.30 7.25 -9.00
C TYR A 90 -22.80 8.38 -8.10
N ASP A 91 -24.05 8.32 -7.66
CA ASP A 91 -24.69 9.31 -6.78
C ASP A 91 -24.92 8.73 -5.37
N HIS A 92 -25.07 9.61 -4.37
CA HIS A 92 -25.47 9.21 -3.02
C HIS A 92 -26.82 8.48 -3.05
N ARG A 93 -26.83 7.24 -2.56
CA ARG A 93 -28.07 6.49 -2.31
C ARG A 93 -28.54 6.73 -0.89
N SER A 94 -29.85 6.66 -0.65
CA SER A 94 -30.36 6.62 0.73
C SER A 94 -29.96 5.29 1.39
N LEU A 95 -29.90 5.25 2.72
CA LEU A 95 -29.56 4.02 3.43
C LEU A 95 -30.49 2.83 3.05
N PRO A 96 -31.83 2.97 2.94
CA PRO A 96 -32.70 1.86 2.57
C PRO A 96 -32.45 1.36 1.13
N GLU A 97 -32.20 2.25 0.18
CA GLU A 97 -31.87 1.87 -1.20
C GLU A 97 -30.55 1.11 -1.26
N LEU A 98 -29.53 1.62 -0.57
CA LEU A 98 -28.22 0.96 -0.51
C LEU A 98 -28.35 -0.43 0.13
N GLN A 99 -29.10 -0.56 1.22
CA GLN A 99 -29.36 -1.86 1.85
C GLN A 99 -30.05 -2.85 0.90
N ASN A 100 -30.99 -2.39 0.08
CA ASN A 100 -31.64 -3.23 -0.92
C ASN A 100 -30.65 -3.71 -2.00
N ILE A 101 -29.84 -2.79 -2.54
CA ILE A 101 -28.79 -3.10 -3.53
C ILE A 101 -27.78 -4.12 -2.96
N LEU A 102 -27.30 -3.90 -1.73
CA LEU A 102 -26.35 -4.82 -1.09
C LEU A 102 -26.98 -6.19 -0.78
N SER A 103 -28.28 -6.24 -0.50
CA SER A 103 -29.01 -7.49 -0.33
C SER A 103 -29.13 -8.25 -1.65
N GLU A 104 -29.41 -7.57 -2.76
CA GLU A 104 -29.50 -8.17 -4.10
C GLU A 104 -28.14 -8.61 -4.64
N ALA A 105 -27.06 -7.87 -4.33
CA ALA A 105 -25.70 -8.23 -4.72
C ALA A 105 -25.26 -9.59 -4.16
N GLY A 106 -25.83 -10.04 -3.03
CA GLY A 106 -25.56 -11.37 -2.49
C GLY A 106 -24.11 -11.58 -2.04
N LEU A 107 -23.52 -10.58 -1.35
CA LEU A 107 -22.15 -10.66 -0.83
C LEU A 107 -21.92 -11.93 0.01
N PRO A 108 -20.76 -12.60 -0.13
CA PRO A 108 -20.49 -13.87 0.54
C PRO A 108 -20.53 -13.71 2.07
N ARG A 109 -21.11 -14.71 2.74
CA ARG A 109 -21.24 -14.76 4.21
C ARG A 109 -20.60 -15.99 4.85
N ASP A 110 -19.80 -16.74 4.09
CA ASP A 110 -19.01 -17.85 4.61
C ASP A 110 -17.89 -17.36 5.55
N GLN A 111 -17.22 -18.31 6.23
CA GLN A 111 -16.18 -18.00 7.22
C GLN A 111 -14.85 -17.58 6.59
N ASP A 112 -14.60 -17.94 5.33
CA ASP A 112 -13.34 -17.66 4.64
C ASP A 112 -13.35 -16.31 3.93
N SER A 113 -14.52 -15.68 3.84
CA SER A 113 -14.74 -14.37 3.24
C SER A 113 -14.89 -13.31 4.32
N ALA A 114 -14.18 -12.20 4.17
CA ALA A 114 -14.33 -10.99 4.97
C ALA A 114 -14.40 -9.78 4.05
N TRP A 115 -15.24 -8.82 4.38
CA TRP A 115 -15.41 -7.61 3.58
C TRP A 115 -15.98 -6.47 4.40
N PHE A 116 -15.79 -5.26 3.90
CA PHE A 116 -16.48 -4.08 4.38
C PHE A 116 -16.94 -3.21 3.21
N ILE A 117 -17.99 -2.43 3.48
CA ILE A 117 -18.49 -1.38 2.61
C ILE A 117 -18.68 -0.15 3.48
N ASP A 118 -17.92 0.89 3.18
CA ASP A 118 -18.13 2.22 3.73
C ASP A 118 -18.79 3.09 2.65
N ALA A 119 -19.87 3.78 2.99
CA ALA A 119 -20.64 4.54 2.02
C ALA A 119 -21.15 5.86 2.58
N PHE A 120 -21.07 6.93 1.79
CA PHE A 120 -21.79 8.17 2.09
C PHE A 120 -23.23 8.06 1.60
N THR A 121 -24.20 8.08 2.51
CA THR A 121 -25.63 8.10 2.15
C THR A 121 -26.19 9.50 2.18
N SER A 122 -27.21 9.73 1.36
CA SER A 122 -27.89 11.03 1.25
C SER A 122 -28.65 11.44 2.52
N ASP A 123 -28.92 10.50 3.43
CA ASP A 123 -29.80 10.67 4.59
C ASP A 123 -29.12 10.51 5.95
N ARG A 124 -27.91 9.93 6.02
CA ARG A 124 -27.23 9.62 7.30
C ARG A 124 -25.73 9.88 7.33
N GLY A 125 -25.12 10.32 6.22
CA GLY A 125 -23.67 10.48 6.13
C GLY A 125 -22.97 9.14 5.97
N LEU A 126 -21.78 8.97 6.58
CA LEU A 126 -20.97 7.77 6.43
C LEU A 126 -21.59 6.58 7.20
N VAL A 127 -21.91 5.51 6.49
CA VAL A 127 -22.40 4.24 7.05
C VAL A 127 -21.43 3.11 6.73
N GLU A 128 -21.44 2.06 7.56
CA GLU A 128 -20.61 0.86 7.38
C GLU A 128 -21.45 -0.41 7.38
N PHE A 129 -21.14 -1.28 6.43
CA PHE A 129 -21.55 -2.67 6.41
C PHE A 129 -20.29 -3.53 6.44
N SER A 130 -20.30 -4.63 7.19
CA SER A 130 -19.14 -5.51 7.24
C SER A 130 -19.53 -6.94 7.57
N HIS A 131 -18.65 -7.87 7.18
CA HIS A 131 -18.74 -9.29 7.48
C HIS A 131 -17.34 -9.83 7.80
N ASN A 132 -17.23 -10.60 8.89
CA ASN A 132 -15.98 -11.17 9.41
C ASN A 132 -14.82 -10.17 9.59
N MET A 133 -15.11 -8.87 9.74
CA MET A 133 -14.13 -7.85 10.10
C MET A 133 -13.88 -7.86 11.60
N LYS A 134 -12.61 -7.89 12.01
CA LYS A 134 -12.24 -7.76 13.42
C LYS A 134 -12.17 -6.30 13.81
N ARG A 135 -12.97 -5.89 14.80
CA ARG A 135 -12.85 -4.58 15.44
C ARG A 135 -11.66 -4.59 16.39
N VAL A 136 -10.65 -3.77 16.12
CA VAL A 136 -9.42 -3.69 16.92
C VAL A 136 -9.37 -2.46 17.81
N ALA A 137 -10.13 -1.41 17.47
CA ALA A 137 -10.38 -0.25 18.32
C ALA A 137 -11.80 0.28 18.07
N GLN A 138 -12.41 0.92 19.07
CA GLN A 138 -13.76 1.47 19.00
C GLN A 138 -13.86 2.82 19.72
N GLU A 139 -14.64 3.73 19.16
CA GLU A 139 -15.06 5.00 19.75
C GLU A 139 -16.54 5.27 19.42
N GLU A 140 -17.09 6.37 19.90
CA GLU A 140 -18.50 6.75 19.67
C GLU A 140 -18.81 6.98 18.19
N SER A 141 -17.87 7.62 17.47
CA SER A 141 -17.99 7.97 16.05
C SER A 141 -17.53 6.89 15.07
N GLY A 142 -17.00 5.76 15.54
CA GLY A 142 -16.40 4.78 14.65
C GLY A 142 -15.51 3.72 15.30
N GLY A 143 -14.57 3.22 14.53
CA GLY A 143 -13.63 2.20 14.96
C GLY A 143 -12.63 1.86 13.88
N ILE A 144 -11.67 1.04 14.26
CA ILE A 144 -10.70 0.45 13.34
C ILE A 144 -11.13 -0.99 13.12
N LEU A 145 -11.45 -1.31 11.87
CA LEU A 145 -11.78 -2.65 11.41
C LEU A 145 -10.63 -3.20 10.58
N VAL A 146 -10.26 -4.45 10.81
CA VAL A 146 -9.20 -5.13 10.07
C VAL A 146 -9.60 -6.57 9.78
N ALA A 147 -9.27 -7.08 8.59
CA ALA A 147 -9.40 -8.49 8.26
C ALA A 147 -8.25 -8.96 7.37
N GLY A 148 -8.26 -10.27 7.11
CA GLY A 148 -7.24 -10.97 6.36
C GLY A 148 -6.12 -11.53 7.24
N SER A 149 -5.29 -12.37 6.64
CA SER A 149 -4.16 -13.04 7.31
C SER A 149 -3.10 -12.07 7.83
N GLY A 150 -2.94 -10.90 7.19
CA GLY A 150 -2.00 -9.86 7.60
C GLY A 150 -2.44 -9.04 8.81
N ALA A 151 -3.69 -9.20 9.27
CA ALA A 151 -4.29 -8.35 10.30
C ALA A 151 -3.52 -8.33 11.62
N ARG A 152 -2.97 -9.47 12.05
CA ARG A 152 -2.19 -9.57 13.30
C ARG A 152 -0.88 -8.79 13.18
N THR A 153 -0.08 -9.07 12.15
CA THR A 153 1.20 -8.38 11.91
C THR A 153 0.98 -6.88 11.76
N PHE A 154 -0.06 -6.47 11.04
CA PHE A 154 -0.41 -5.06 10.87
C PHE A 154 -0.78 -4.37 12.19
N ARG A 155 -1.56 -5.05 13.04
CA ARG A 155 -1.90 -4.54 14.38
C ARG A 155 -0.65 -4.32 15.24
N GLU A 156 0.28 -5.26 15.22
CA GLU A 156 1.54 -5.19 15.95
C GLU A 156 2.41 -4.03 15.46
N MET A 157 2.58 -3.88 14.14
CA MET A 157 3.36 -2.79 13.52
C MET A 157 2.82 -1.40 13.86
N LEU A 158 1.49 -1.25 13.93
CA LEU A 158 0.85 0.02 14.24
C LEU A 158 0.72 0.31 15.75
N ASN A 159 1.13 -0.64 16.60
CA ASN A 159 0.93 -0.56 18.05
C ASN A 159 -0.51 -0.14 18.41
N LEU A 160 -1.51 -0.76 17.77
CA LEU A 160 -2.92 -0.38 17.94
C LEU A 160 -3.43 -0.57 19.38
N ASP A 161 -2.68 -1.26 20.23
CA ASP A 161 -3.00 -1.41 21.65
C ASP A 161 -2.87 -0.07 22.41
N SER A 162 -2.19 0.93 21.82
CA SER A 162 -2.09 2.32 22.30
C SER A 162 -3.02 3.30 21.55
N ALA A 163 -4.02 2.80 20.82
CA ALA A 163 -4.80 3.61 19.87
C ALA A 163 -5.57 4.78 20.50
N ALA A 164 -5.96 4.66 21.77
CA ALA A 164 -6.69 5.69 22.48
C ALA A 164 -5.93 7.03 22.60
N GLU A 165 -4.60 7.05 22.43
CA GLU A 165 -3.80 8.27 22.55
C GLU A 165 -3.50 8.91 21.20
N THR A 166 -3.79 8.23 20.09
CA THR A 166 -3.37 8.62 18.74
C THR A 166 -4.56 9.21 17.96
N ASP A 167 -4.38 10.37 17.32
CA ASP A 167 -5.37 10.96 16.41
C ASP A 167 -5.38 10.27 15.02
N GLY A 168 -6.41 10.54 14.23
CA GLY A 168 -6.62 9.89 12.93
C GLY A 168 -5.53 10.21 11.90
N LEU A 169 -5.02 11.45 11.87
CA LEU A 169 -3.94 11.85 10.96
C LEU A 169 -2.62 11.16 11.32
N THR A 170 -2.30 11.06 12.60
CA THR A 170 -1.13 10.33 13.10
C THR A 170 -1.25 8.85 12.75
N PHE A 171 -2.45 8.27 12.82
CA PHE A 171 -2.69 6.90 12.37
C PHE A 171 -2.46 6.70 10.88
N PHE A 172 -2.94 7.63 10.06
CA PHE A 172 -2.71 7.61 8.62
C PHE A 172 -1.20 7.63 8.32
N LYS A 173 -0.46 8.56 8.93
CA LYS A 173 1.01 8.65 8.79
C LYS A 173 1.73 7.38 9.27
N ARG A 174 1.33 6.83 10.41
CA ARG A 174 1.89 5.56 10.91
C ARG A 174 1.60 4.38 9.97
N THR A 175 0.42 4.35 9.34
CA THR A 175 0.04 3.32 8.36
C THR A 175 0.91 3.38 7.12
N ILE A 176 1.09 4.58 6.58
CA ILE A 176 2.00 4.84 5.47
C ILE A 176 3.45 4.43 5.82
N ALA A 177 3.94 4.83 6.99
CA ALA A 177 5.30 4.45 7.41
C ALA A 177 5.46 2.93 7.64
N ALA A 178 4.44 2.26 8.18
CA ALA A 178 4.43 0.80 8.37
C ALA A 178 4.45 0.07 7.02
N GLN A 179 3.66 0.54 6.05
CA GLN A 179 3.67 0.04 4.69
C GLN A 179 5.04 0.17 4.03
N ALA A 180 5.68 1.34 4.12
CA ALA A 180 7.00 1.56 3.54
C ALA A 180 8.06 0.60 4.11
N ARG A 181 8.04 0.37 5.44
CA ARG A 181 8.90 -0.63 6.10
C ARG A 181 8.59 -2.05 5.63
N PHE A 182 7.32 -2.37 5.43
CA PHE A 182 6.92 -3.69 4.96
C PHE A 182 7.41 -3.94 3.52
N LEU A 183 7.27 -2.96 2.62
CA LEU A 183 7.83 -3.00 1.26
C LEU A 183 9.35 -3.18 1.27
N LEU A 184 10.06 -2.44 2.12
CA LEU A 184 11.51 -2.58 2.31
C LEU A 184 11.91 -4.02 2.68
N GLY A 185 11.18 -4.61 3.65
CA GLY A 185 11.39 -6.00 4.08
C GLY A 185 11.23 -7.00 2.93
N GLN A 186 10.12 -6.91 2.20
CA GLN A 186 9.83 -7.76 1.04
C GLN A 186 10.88 -7.58 -0.07
N GLN A 187 11.28 -6.34 -0.36
CA GLN A 187 12.30 -6.04 -1.36
C GLN A 187 13.65 -6.64 -0.99
N ARG A 188 14.15 -6.47 0.23
CA ARG A 188 15.53 -6.86 0.58
C ARG A 188 15.68 -8.34 0.84
N GLN A 189 14.72 -8.92 1.54
CA GLN A 189 14.88 -10.26 2.05
C GLN A 189 14.13 -11.29 1.21
N GLY A 190 13.08 -10.88 0.48
CA GLY A 190 12.13 -11.82 -0.13
C GLY A 190 11.29 -12.54 0.93
N ARG A 191 11.68 -12.36 2.20
CA ARG A 191 11.04 -12.80 3.43
C ARG A 191 9.81 -11.95 3.72
N HIS A 192 8.90 -12.49 4.54
CA HIS A 192 7.62 -11.87 4.88
C HIS A 192 6.55 -11.96 3.79
N LEU A 193 6.85 -12.58 2.63
CA LEU A 193 5.81 -13.07 1.72
C LEU A 193 5.05 -14.26 2.35
N ASP A 194 5.63 -14.96 3.33
CA ASP A 194 4.96 -15.95 4.17
C ASP A 194 3.79 -15.39 5.00
N HIS A 195 3.78 -14.08 5.28
CA HIS A 195 2.64 -13.38 5.90
C HIS A 195 1.51 -13.10 4.90
N ALA A 196 1.79 -13.30 3.60
CA ALA A 196 0.91 -13.28 2.43
C ALA A 196 -0.08 -12.10 2.37
N PHE A 197 0.44 -10.93 2.71
CA PHE A 197 -0.06 -9.63 2.26
C PHE A 197 1.11 -8.86 1.66
N GLY A 198 0.86 -7.90 0.76
CA GLY A 198 1.88 -7.03 0.18
C GLY A 198 1.72 -6.81 -1.32
N GLY A 199 2.83 -6.80 -2.05
CA GLY A 199 2.87 -6.53 -3.49
C GLY A 199 2.82 -5.02 -3.76
N ALA A 200 1.66 -4.43 -3.60
CA ALA A 200 1.42 -3.00 -3.55
C ALA A 200 0.34 -2.70 -2.50
N PHE A 201 0.09 -1.43 -2.22
CA PHE A 201 -0.94 -1.06 -1.26
C PHE A 201 -1.78 0.10 -1.77
N GLU A 202 -3.05 0.05 -1.40
CA GLU A 202 -4.07 1.02 -1.71
C GLU A 202 -4.39 1.85 -0.47
N PHE A 203 -4.59 3.15 -0.66
CA PHE A 203 -5.10 4.05 0.37
C PHE A 203 -6.25 4.87 -0.20
N ILE A 204 -7.36 4.92 0.53
CA ILE A 204 -8.51 5.72 0.14
C ILE A 204 -8.89 6.61 1.31
N GLY A 205 -8.83 7.92 1.12
CA GLY A 205 -9.30 8.91 2.07
C GLY A 205 -10.73 9.35 1.79
N SER A 206 -11.23 10.29 2.59
CA SER A 206 -12.49 10.99 2.31
C SER A 206 -12.26 12.48 2.14
N GLU A 207 -12.89 13.07 1.14
CA GLU A 207 -12.90 14.51 0.90
C GLU A 207 -14.32 14.93 0.48
N ASN A 208 -14.88 15.95 1.14
CA ASN A 208 -16.14 16.59 0.76
C ASN A 208 -17.33 15.63 0.50
N GLY A 209 -17.44 14.53 1.26
CA GLY A 209 -18.52 13.54 1.09
C GLY A 209 -18.31 12.54 -0.06
N SER A 210 -17.08 12.46 -0.56
CA SER A 210 -16.62 11.49 -1.54
C SER A 210 -15.36 10.79 -1.05
N PHE A 211 -15.05 9.65 -1.65
CA PHE A 211 -13.81 8.92 -1.43
C PHE A 211 -12.81 9.22 -2.54
N VAL A 212 -11.55 9.40 -2.14
CA VAL A 212 -10.46 9.79 -3.02
C VAL A 212 -9.29 8.85 -2.78
N ASN A 213 -8.76 8.25 -3.85
CA ASN A 213 -7.56 7.44 -3.74
C ASN A 213 -6.37 8.36 -3.42
N LEU A 214 -5.48 7.91 -2.57
CA LEU A 214 -4.17 8.54 -2.44
C LEU A 214 -3.40 8.27 -3.74
N ASP A 215 -2.95 9.33 -4.40
CA ASP A 215 -2.38 9.25 -5.74
C ASP A 215 -0.98 9.87 -5.79
N ARG A 216 -0.20 9.48 -6.79
CA ARG A 216 1.16 10.01 -7.08
C ARG A 216 2.08 10.03 -5.85
N VAL A 217 2.17 8.88 -5.18
CA VAL A 217 2.99 8.68 -3.98
C VAL A 217 4.34 8.09 -4.37
N LEU A 218 5.43 8.73 -3.98
CA LEU A 218 6.79 8.22 -4.16
C LEU A 218 7.39 7.74 -2.84
N ILE A 219 7.87 6.50 -2.82
CA ILE A 219 8.60 5.92 -1.69
C ILE A 219 10.04 5.66 -2.13
N VAL A 220 10.99 6.38 -1.55
CA VAL A 220 12.42 6.27 -1.86
C VAL A 220 13.10 5.44 -0.78
N PHE A 221 13.78 4.36 -1.17
CA PHE A 221 14.56 3.52 -0.28
C PHE A 221 16.04 3.90 -0.40
N ARG A 222 16.59 4.46 0.67
CA ARG A 222 17.98 4.91 0.74
C ARG A 222 18.75 4.14 1.80
N ASP A 223 19.90 3.59 1.42
CA ASP A 223 20.89 3.10 2.38
C ASP A 223 21.78 4.22 2.88
N TYR A 224 22.15 4.16 4.15
CA TYR A 224 23.14 5.05 4.77
C TYR A 224 24.15 4.29 5.65
N TRP A 225 25.32 4.90 5.82
CA TRP A 225 26.37 4.46 6.76
C TRP A 225 27.29 5.63 7.10
N ASP A 226 27.99 5.51 8.22
CA ASP A 226 28.89 6.56 8.69
C ASP A 226 30.27 6.46 8.03
N VAL A 227 31.01 7.58 7.99
CA VAL A 227 32.38 7.61 7.45
C VAL A 227 33.29 6.56 8.12
N GLY A 228 33.10 6.32 9.43
CA GLY A 228 33.85 5.31 10.17
C GLY A 228 33.59 3.87 9.69
N GLU A 229 32.45 3.62 9.04
CA GLU A 229 31.99 2.31 8.57
C GLU A 229 32.28 2.09 7.08
N GLN A 230 32.94 3.05 6.41
CA GLN A 230 33.19 3.00 4.97
C GLN A 230 33.91 1.72 4.53
N ASN A 231 34.81 1.18 5.37
CA ASN A 231 35.55 -0.04 5.06
C ASN A 231 34.70 -1.32 5.17
N ASP A 232 33.56 -1.25 5.85
CA ASP A 232 32.63 -2.37 6.03
C ASP A 232 31.60 -2.46 4.90
N VAL A 233 31.49 -1.41 4.08
CA VAL A 233 30.63 -1.34 2.90
C VAL A 233 31.44 -1.68 1.65
N ARG A 234 30.86 -2.45 0.72
CA ARG A 234 31.54 -2.90 -0.50
C ARG A 234 32.13 -1.70 -1.25
N LYS A 235 33.42 -1.77 -1.62
CA LYS A 235 34.16 -0.69 -2.30
C LYS A 235 33.61 -0.33 -3.69
N ASP A 236 32.82 -1.23 -4.29
CA ASP A 236 32.32 -1.11 -5.67
C ASP A 236 30.86 -0.60 -5.73
N VAL A 237 30.40 0.11 -4.70
CA VAL A 237 29.05 0.65 -4.68
C VAL A 237 29.02 1.95 -5.48
N ASP A 238 28.40 1.91 -6.66
CA ASP A 238 28.19 3.10 -7.50
C ASP A 238 27.09 4.02 -6.93
N ASN A 239 27.12 5.30 -7.34
CA ASN A 239 26.13 6.34 -7.01
C ASN A 239 26.00 6.66 -5.51
N VAL A 240 27.13 6.71 -4.81
CA VAL A 240 27.22 7.08 -3.39
C VAL A 240 27.50 8.59 -3.26
N SER A 241 26.78 9.25 -2.36
CA SER A 241 27.04 10.64 -1.95
C SER A 241 27.54 10.70 -0.51
N LEU A 242 28.40 11.67 -0.19
CA LEU A 242 28.78 12.01 1.19
C LEU A 242 28.23 13.40 1.56
N VAL A 243 27.48 13.47 2.66
CA VAL A 243 27.01 14.73 3.25
C VAL A 243 27.25 14.70 4.75
N GLY A 244 27.98 15.68 5.26
CA GLY A 244 28.44 15.67 6.65
C GLY A 244 29.30 14.43 6.92
N ASN A 245 28.84 13.60 7.86
CA ASN A 245 29.46 12.31 8.21
C ASN A 245 28.71 11.10 7.64
N THR A 246 27.73 11.31 6.75
CA THR A 246 26.82 10.28 6.25
C THR A 246 27.11 9.97 4.78
N PHE A 247 27.51 8.74 4.49
CA PHE A 247 27.42 8.21 3.14
C PHE A 247 26.01 7.70 2.87
N SER A 248 25.52 7.87 1.65
CA SER A 248 24.20 7.35 1.27
C SER A 248 24.09 6.98 -0.20
N LYS A 249 23.12 6.09 -0.50
CA LYS A 249 22.75 5.66 -1.86
C LYS A 249 21.28 5.30 -1.93
N ILE A 250 20.61 5.67 -3.01
CA ILE A 250 19.26 5.18 -3.32
C ILE A 250 19.35 3.75 -3.89
N ASP A 251 18.66 2.81 -3.24
CA ASP A 251 18.57 1.40 -3.62
C ASP A 251 17.40 1.15 -4.59
N ALA A 252 16.25 1.75 -4.32
CA ALA A 252 15.08 1.71 -5.19
C ALA A 252 14.12 2.86 -4.90
N ALA A 253 13.19 3.10 -5.81
CA ALA A 253 12.04 3.98 -5.58
C ALA A 253 10.76 3.34 -6.12
N TYR A 254 9.65 3.55 -5.42
CA TYR A 254 8.33 3.03 -5.76
C TYR A 254 7.39 4.20 -5.93
N TYR A 255 6.90 4.37 -7.15
CA TYR A 255 5.90 5.36 -7.47
C TYR A 255 4.55 4.67 -7.64
N VAL A 256 3.56 5.10 -6.87
CA VAL A 256 2.22 4.53 -6.84
C VAL A 256 1.24 5.59 -7.34
N SER A 257 0.44 5.23 -8.35
CA SER A 257 -0.57 6.13 -8.91
C SER A 257 -1.76 5.37 -9.51
N HIS A 258 -2.79 6.08 -9.96
CA HIS A 258 -4.01 5.53 -10.53
C HIS A 258 -4.19 5.93 -12.00
N ILE A 259 -4.50 4.96 -12.86
CA ILE A 259 -4.84 5.16 -14.27
C ILE A 259 -6.12 4.41 -14.56
N ASP A 260 -7.18 5.11 -14.97
CA ASP A 260 -8.50 4.51 -15.24
C ASP A 260 -8.96 3.53 -14.14
N ASP A 261 -8.90 3.96 -12.87
CA ASP A 261 -9.21 3.16 -11.66
C ASP A 261 -8.30 1.93 -11.42
N THR A 262 -7.22 1.75 -12.17
CA THR A 262 -6.20 0.73 -11.92
C THR A 262 -5.07 1.32 -11.10
N LEU A 263 -4.67 0.62 -10.03
CA LEU A 263 -3.48 0.98 -9.27
C LEU A 263 -2.25 0.57 -10.05
N VAL A 264 -1.41 1.53 -10.39
CA VAL A 264 -0.14 1.33 -11.10
C VAL A 264 1.01 1.57 -10.13
N VAL A 265 1.99 0.67 -10.18
CA VAL A 265 3.23 0.81 -9.42
C VAL A 265 4.40 0.78 -10.39
N ASP A 266 5.16 1.86 -10.43
CA ASP A 266 6.46 1.90 -11.10
C ASP A 266 7.55 1.73 -10.04
N ARG A 267 8.37 0.70 -10.22
CA ARG A 267 9.56 0.47 -9.42
C ARG A 267 10.79 0.82 -10.24
N TRP A 268 11.51 1.83 -9.79
CA TRP A 268 12.84 2.15 -10.26
C TRP A 268 13.92 1.51 -9.38
N PHE A 269 15.01 1.03 -9.98
CA PHE A 269 16.23 0.60 -9.31
C PHE A 269 17.44 0.83 -10.21
N PRO A 270 18.69 0.83 -9.68
CA PRO A 270 19.87 1.09 -10.48
C PRO A 270 19.96 0.18 -11.71
N GLY A 271 19.87 0.78 -12.90
CA GLY A 271 20.01 0.11 -14.19
C GLY A 271 18.72 -0.45 -14.81
N SER A 272 17.56 -0.35 -14.15
CA SER A 272 16.29 -0.81 -14.71
C SER A 272 15.08 -0.24 -13.97
N HIS A 273 13.93 -0.24 -14.63
CA HIS A 273 12.64 0.04 -14.03
C HIS A 273 11.63 -1.04 -14.43
N LYS A 274 10.56 -1.18 -13.65
CA LYS A 274 9.48 -2.14 -13.90
C LYS A 274 8.15 -1.55 -13.50
N MET A 275 7.13 -1.79 -14.32
CA MET A 275 5.78 -1.33 -14.08
C MET A 275 4.85 -2.50 -13.80
N PHE A 276 3.93 -2.30 -12.87
CA PHE A 276 2.97 -3.28 -12.42
C PHE A 276 1.59 -2.65 -12.36
N ALA A 277 0.57 -3.42 -12.72
CA ALA A 277 -0.82 -3.01 -12.60
C ALA A 277 -1.55 -3.95 -11.65
N ALA A 278 -2.34 -3.36 -10.76
CA ALA A 278 -3.32 -4.05 -9.93
C ALA A 278 -4.70 -3.48 -10.29
N PRO A 279 -5.48 -4.16 -11.14
CA PRO A 279 -6.82 -3.73 -11.49
C PRO A 279 -7.80 -4.05 -10.34
N ARG A 280 -9.01 -3.50 -10.43
CA ARG A 280 -10.13 -4.02 -9.64
C ARG A 280 -10.43 -5.46 -10.04
N PRO A 281 -10.90 -6.33 -9.12
CA PRO A 281 -11.30 -7.69 -9.47
C PRO A 281 -12.48 -7.65 -10.43
N PHE A 282 -12.45 -8.52 -11.44
CA PHE A 282 -13.52 -8.70 -12.44
C PHE A 282 -13.83 -7.45 -13.27
N ASP A 283 -12.90 -6.49 -13.31
CA ASP A 283 -12.94 -5.39 -14.27
C ASP A 283 -12.31 -5.86 -15.58
N ASP A 284 -13.13 -5.92 -16.63
CA ASP A 284 -12.72 -6.45 -17.94
C ASP A 284 -11.97 -5.40 -18.77
N GLN A 285 -11.82 -4.17 -18.26
CA GLN A 285 -11.07 -3.07 -18.88
C GLN A 285 -9.72 -2.89 -18.19
N LEU A 286 -8.64 -3.34 -18.82
CA LEU A 286 -7.28 -3.00 -18.39
C LEU A 286 -6.83 -1.71 -19.10
N PRO A 287 -6.20 -0.76 -18.38
CA PRO A 287 -5.69 0.45 -19.00
C PRO A 287 -4.57 0.12 -20.01
N SER A 288 -4.49 0.93 -21.07
CA SER A 288 -3.33 0.91 -21.96
C SER A 288 -2.17 1.64 -21.29
N LEU A 289 -1.30 0.89 -20.61
CA LEU A 289 -0.12 1.45 -19.92
C LEU A 289 0.86 2.13 -20.88
N GLY A 290 0.88 1.76 -22.16
CA GLY A 290 1.86 2.24 -23.13
C GLY A 290 1.61 3.65 -23.69
N GLU A 291 0.42 4.22 -23.51
CA GLU A 291 0.04 5.52 -24.08
C GLU A 291 -0.20 6.63 -23.04
N THR A 292 -0.13 6.29 -21.76
CA THR A 292 -0.47 7.22 -20.68
C THR A 292 0.79 7.89 -20.14
N SER A 293 0.89 9.21 -20.26
CA SER A 293 1.94 9.99 -19.60
C SER A 293 1.44 10.48 -18.25
N TRP A 294 2.20 10.24 -17.18
CA TRP A 294 1.93 10.83 -15.87
C TRP A 294 3.17 11.53 -15.33
N CYS A 295 2.94 12.66 -14.66
CA CYS A 295 3.99 13.52 -14.15
C CYS A 295 3.64 14.07 -12.76
N GLY A 296 4.69 14.29 -11.98
CA GLY A 296 4.62 14.93 -10.68
C GLY A 296 4.39 13.95 -9.54
N VAL A 297 4.59 14.45 -8.33
CA VAL A 297 4.51 13.70 -7.09
C VAL A 297 3.70 14.52 -6.09
N ASP A 298 2.70 13.93 -5.45
CA ASP A 298 1.89 14.61 -4.44
C ASP A 298 2.41 14.35 -3.03
N GLN A 299 3.03 13.18 -2.82
CA GLN A 299 3.59 12.80 -1.53
C GLN A 299 4.89 12.03 -1.73
N VAL A 300 5.92 12.39 -0.94
CA VAL A 300 7.20 11.67 -0.93
C VAL A 300 7.51 11.18 0.48
N LEU A 301 7.93 9.93 0.56
CA LEU A 301 8.44 9.30 1.75
C LEU A 301 9.84 8.79 1.46
N GLU A 302 10.79 9.13 2.32
CA GLU A 302 12.13 8.58 2.22
C GLU A 302 12.40 7.65 3.41
N VAL A 303 12.71 6.40 3.09
CA VAL A 303 13.06 5.36 4.05
C VAL A 303 14.57 5.25 4.09
N LEU A 304 15.17 5.75 5.17
CA LEU A 304 16.60 5.66 5.41
C LEU A 304 16.89 4.40 6.21
N THR A 305 17.66 3.50 5.61
CA THR A 305 18.03 2.22 6.22
C THR A 305 19.53 2.17 6.40
N HIS A 306 19.98 1.77 7.58
CA HIS A 306 21.39 1.53 7.79
C HIS A 306 21.84 0.38 6.88
N TYR A 307 23.06 0.43 6.32
CA TYR A 307 23.53 -0.58 5.34
C TYR A 307 23.46 -2.03 5.84
N THR A 308 23.50 -2.24 7.16
CA THR A 308 23.34 -3.57 7.77
C THR A 308 21.90 -4.09 7.77
N GLY A 309 20.91 -3.23 7.53
CA GLY A 309 19.48 -3.53 7.60
C GLY A 309 18.89 -3.49 9.00
N ASN A 310 19.69 -3.25 10.04
CA ASN A 310 19.25 -3.37 11.44
C ASN A 310 18.44 -2.16 11.95
N ARG A 311 18.48 -1.02 11.24
CA ARG A 311 17.82 0.23 11.64
C ARG A 311 17.20 0.88 10.42
N SER A 312 15.94 1.31 10.53
CA SER A 312 15.25 2.03 9.45
C SER A 312 14.31 3.11 9.99
N SER A 313 14.32 4.25 9.33
CA SER A 313 13.55 5.43 9.71
C SER A 313 12.83 5.96 8.47
N VAL A 314 11.61 6.48 8.65
CA VAL A 314 10.78 6.99 7.55
C VAL A 314 10.58 8.48 7.77
N PHE A 315 10.82 9.28 6.74
CA PHE A 315 10.71 10.73 6.78
C PHE A 315 9.77 11.22 5.66
N ASP A 316 8.87 12.14 6.01
CA ASP A 316 8.10 12.90 5.03
C ASP A 316 9.05 13.87 4.29
N ARG A 317 8.93 13.99 2.96
CA ARG A 317 9.76 14.88 2.13
C ARG A 317 8.91 15.86 1.33
N ILE A 318 9.57 16.93 0.84
CA ILE A 318 8.94 17.95 0.00
C ILE A 318 8.81 17.39 -1.42
N PRO A 319 7.60 17.26 -1.99
CA PRO A 319 7.42 16.67 -3.32
C PRO A 319 8.18 17.38 -4.44
N ASP A 320 8.28 18.71 -4.39
CA ASP A 320 8.98 19.54 -5.39
C ASP A 320 10.49 19.21 -5.54
N GLU A 321 11.09 18.50 -4.59
CA GLU A 321 12.48 18.03 -4.69
C GLU A 321 12.63 16.79 -5.59
N TYR A 322 11.52 16.17 -5.98
CA TYR A 322 11.44 14.92 -6.71
C TYR A 322 10.63 15.12 -7.99
N ASP A 323 11.20 14.72 -9.12
CA ASP A 323 10.47 14.69 -10.39
C ASP A 323 10.32 13.24 -10.84
N PHE A 324 9.08 12.82 -11.03
CA PHE A 324 8.74 11.51 -11.56
C PHE A 324 7.86 11.72 -12.79
N GLU A 325 8.42 11.44 -13.96
CA GLU A 325 7.73 11.54 -15.24
C GLU A 325 7.81 10.18 -15.93
N VAL A 326 6.66 9.61 -16.30
CA VAL A 326 6.63 8.42 -17.16
C VAL A 326 6.16 8.85 -18.54
N ILE A 327 7.05 8.75 -19.53
CA ILE A 327 6.71 8.98 -20.93
C ILE A 327 6.75 7.62 -21.66
N GLY A 328 5.58 7.03 -21.89
CA GLY A 328 5.47 5.70 -22.49
C GLY A 328 6.12 4.64 -21.60
N GLU A 329 7.03 3.83 -22.15
CA GLU A 329 7.71 2.76 -21.40
C GLU A 329 8.98 3.22 -20.65
N ALA A 330 9.36 4.51 -20.71
CA ALA A 330 10.60 5.00 -20.12
C ALA A 330 10.32 6.04 -19.01
N PRO A 331 10.37 5.64 -17.72
CA PRO A 331 10.32 6.59 -16.62
C PRO A 331 11.60 7.44 -16.64
N ARG A 332 11.39 8.75 -16.62
CA ARG A 332 12.40 9.74 -16.28
C ARG A 332 12.20 10.08 -14.82
N VAL A 333 13.18 9.71 -14.02
CA VAL A 333 13.13 9.99 -12.60
C VAL A 333 14.32 10.82 -12.19
N THR A 334 14.04 11.97 -11.57
CA THR A 334 15.04 12.83 -10.98
C THR A 334 14.87 12.78 -9.48
N PHE A 335 15.84 12.14 -8.82
CA PHE A 335 15.93 12.11 -7.37
C PHE A 335 17.06 13.01 -6.88
N PRO A 336 16.97 13.57 -5.66
CA PRO A 336 18.14 14.13 -4.98
C PRO A 336 19.11 12.99 -4.65
N MET A 337 20.07 12.74 -5.55
CA MET A 337 21.04 11.64 -5.39
C MET A 337 21.89 11.82 -4.12
N SER A 338 22.21 13.07 -3.79
CA SER A 338 22.84 13.43 -2.51
C SER A 338 21.79 13.56 -1.41
N LEU A 339 22.14 13.10 -0.20
CA LEU A 339 21.28 13.25 0.98
C LEU A 339 21.06 14.75 1.29
N PRO A 340 19.83 15.26 1.29
CA PRO A 340 19.56 16.64 1.69
C PRO A 340 20.06 16.94 3.11
N VAL A 341 20.58 18.14 3.35
CA VAL A 341 21.23 18.52 4.63
C VAL A 341 20.26 18.46 5.81
N ASP A 342 19.00 18.85 5.59
CA ASP A 342 17.93 18.76 6.56
C ASP A 342 17.58 17.31 6.89
N LEU A 343 17.61 16.41 5.90
CA LEU A 343 17.37 14.98 6.10
C LEU A 343 18.53 14.30 6.84
N GLU A 344 19.76 14.71 6.55
CA GLU A 344 20.95 14.29 7.32
C GLU A 344 20.81 14.71 8.80
N SER A 345 20.45 15.96 9.05
CA SER A 345 20.25 16.48 10.41
C SER A 345 19.16 15.69 11.15
N ALA A 346 18.02 15.45 10.51
CA ALA A 346 16.92 14.66 11.08
C ALA A 346 17.32 13.21 11.39
N LEU A 347 18.13 12.59 10.53
CA LEU A 347 18.70 11.27 10.78
C LEU A 347 19.60 11.27 12.03
N ARG A 348 20.46 12.28 12.19
CA ARG A 348 21.36 12.40 13.35
C ARG A 348 20.61 12.60 14.66
N GLU A 349 19.57 13.42 14.65
CA GLU A 349 18.70 13.61 15.81
C GLU A 349 18.00 12.29 16.19
N HIS A 350 17.46 11.58 15.20
CA HIS A 350 16.79 10.31 15.43
C HIS A 350 17.72 9.24 16.01
N ILE A 351 18.92 9.05 15.44
CA ILE A 351 19.91 8.10 15.96
C ILE A 351 20.30 8.44 17.41
N SER A 352 20.41 9.73 17.74
CA SER A 352 20.78 10.17 19.09
C SER A 352 19.68 9.96 20.13
N GLN A 353 18.41 9.84 19.71
CA GLN A 353 17.29 9.55 20.61
C GLN A 353 17.11 8.06 20.89
N GLU A 354 17.64 7.19 20.01
CA GLU A 354 17.60 5.73 20.16
C GLU A 354 18.82 5.15 20.90
N ALA A 355 19.89 5.93 21.05
CA ALA A 355 21.11 5.58 21.78
C ALA A 355 21.00 5.92 23.28
#